data_AF-A0A1B6AK70-F1
#
_entry.id   AF-A0A1B6AK70-F1
#
_cell.length_a   1.000
_cell.length_b   1.000
_cell.length_c   1.000
_cell.angle_alpha   90.00
_cell.angle_beta   90.00
_cell.angle_gamma   90.00
#
_symmetry.space_group_name_H-M   'P 1'
#
loop_
_entity.id
_entity.type
_entity.pdbx_description
1 polymer ?
#
loop_
_entity_poly.entity_id
_entity_poly.type
_entity_poly.pdbx_seq_one_letter_code
_entity_poly.pdbx_strand_id
1 'polypeptide(L)'
;MVAVPQAVDQFANAEMLESLGVARHVPKEQATPHTLRAAALALLADPDVPLRATRIRQSMTTEGGTPHAADLIEAELLPRVPSLPEC
;
A
#
# COMPACT_ATOMS: atom_id res chain seq x y z
N MET A 1 3.96 -9.93 5.08
CA MET A 1 4.26 -10.34 3.70
C MET A 1 5.72 -10.75 3.59
N VAL A 2 6.05 -11.78 2.80
CA VAL A 2 7.44 -12.03 2.36
C VAL A 2 7.53 -11.54 0.93
N ALA A 3 8.28 -10.46 0.71
CA ALA A 3 8.38 -9.80 -0.59
C ALA A 3 9.64 -10.27 -1.32
N VAL A 4 9.48 -10.75 -2.56
CA VAL A 4 10.58 -11.17 -3.43
C VAL A 4 10.54 -10.37 -4.75
N PRO A 5 10.95 -9.10 -4.75
CA PRO A 5 10.83 -8.22 -5.90
C PRO A 5 11.53 -8.77 -7.14
N GLN A 6 10.84 -8.70 -8.28
CA GLN A 6 11.33 -9.18 -9.58
C GLN A 6 11.38 -8.06 -10.62
N ALA A 7 10.52 -7.04 -10.51
CA ALA A 7 10.32 -6.06 -11.56
C ALA A 7 9.76 -4.73 -11.05
N VAL A 8 10.07 -3.67 -11.81
CA VAL A 8 9.48 -2.31 -11.80
C VAL A 8 9.10 -1.81 -10.40
N ASP A 9 7.83 -1.89 -10.04
CA ASP A 9 7.22 -1.28 -8.85
C ASP A 9 7.41 -2.13 -7.59
N GLN A 10 7.76 -3.41 -7.74
CA GLN A 10 7.85 -4.34 -6.62
C GLN A 10 8.98 -3.98 -5.64
N PHE A 11 10.04 -3.33 -6.11
CA PHE A 11 11.15 -2.90 -5.25
C PHE A 11 10.70 -1.80 -4.29
N ALA A 12 10.06 -0.75 -4.82
CA ALA A 12 9.51 0.34 -4.01
C ALA A 12 8.42 -0.16 -3.06
N ASN A 13 7.54 -1.06 -3.53
CA ASN A 13 6.52 -1.66 -2.69
C ASN A 13 7.12 -2.50 -1.56
N ALA A 14 8.17 -3.29 -1.83
CA ALA A 14 8.84 -4.08 -0.80
C ALA A 14 9.54 -3.21 0.24
N GLU A 15 10.25 -2.16 -0.19
CA GLU A 15 10.88 -1.19 0.70
C GLU A 15 9.84 -0.49 1.59
N MET A 16 8.73 -0.04 0.99
CA MET A 16 7.64 0.59 1.73
C MET A 16 7.05 -0.36 2.77
N LEU A 17 6.72 -1.60 2.40
CA LEU A 17 6.14 -2.58 3.31
C LEU A 17 7.10 -3.01 4.43
N GLU A 18 8.40 -3.05 4.15
CA GLU A 18 9.43 -3.31 5.15
C GLU A 18 9.59 -2.13 6.11
N SER A 19 9.56 -0.88 5.60
CA SER A 19 9.57 0.34 6.43
C SER A 19 8.34 0.46 7.35
N LEU A 20 7.19 -0.05 6.90
CA LEU A 20 5.96 -0.14 7.68
C LEU A 20 5.99 -1.30 8.70
N GLY A 21 7.03 -2.13 8.69
CA GLY A 21 7.21 -3.24 9.62
C GLY A 21 6.21 -4.38 9.43
N VAL A 22 5.65 -4.54 8.22
CA VAL A 22 4.67 -5.59 7.88
C VAL A 22 5.18 -6.57 6.81
N ALA A 23 6.40 -6.38 6.34
CA ALA A 23 7.06 -7.29 5.41
C ALA A 23 8.53 -7.55 5.72
N ARG A 24 9.06 -8.61 5.10
CA ARG A 24 10.49 -8.86 4.95
C ARG A 24 10.83 -8.87 3.47
N HIS A 25 11.85 -8.12 3.10
CA HIS A 25 12.40 -8.16 1.74
C HIS A 25 13.39 -9.33 1.62
N VAL A 26 13.21 -10.17 0.60
CA VAL A 26 14.15 -11.22 0.21
C VAL A 26 14.58 -10.96 -1.23
N PRO A 27 15.87 -10.67 -1.49
CA PRO A 27 16.37 -10.55 -2.85
C PRO A 27 16.08 -11.80 -3.67
N LYS A 28 15.71 -11.65 -4.95
CA LYS A 28 15.38 -12.76 -5.85
C LYS A 28 16.43 -13.86 -5.82
N GLU A 29 17.70 -13.48 -5.88
CA GLU A 29 18.85 -14.38 -5.96
C GLU A 29 19.00 -15.22 -4.68
N GLN A 30 18.40 -14.77 -3.58
CA GLN A 30 18.46 -15.40 -2.26
C GLN A 30 17.15 -16.10 -1.88
N ALA A 31 16.14 -16.09 -2.76
CA ALA A 31 14.80 -16.64 -2.52
C ALA A 31 14.76 -18.18 -2.57
N THR A 32 15.63 -18.82 -1.81
CA THR A 32 15.65 -20.27 -1.61
C THR A 32 14.51 -20.71 -0.68
N PRO A 33 14.08 -21.98 -0.71
CA PRO A 33 13.07 -22.49 0.22
C PRO A 33 13.42 -22.26 1.69
N HIS A 34 14.71 -22.36 2.04
CA HIS A 34 15.17 -22.13 3.41
C HIS A 34 15.02 -20.65 3.80
N THR A 35 15.48 -19.73 2.95
CA THR A 35 15.38 -18.29 3.19
C THR A 35 13.92 -17.85 3.32
N LEU A 36 13.05 -18.32 2.42
CA LEU A 36 11.62 -17.99 2.44
C LEU A 36 10.94 -18.50 3.71
N ARG A 37 11.25 -19.74 4.13
CA ARG A 37 10.74 -20.30 5.39
C ARG A 37 11.21 -19.49 6.59
N ALA A 38 12.49 -19.13 6.65
CA ALA A 38 13.02 -18.33 7.74
C ALA A 38 12.36 -16.94 7.82
N ALA A 39 12.21 -16.26 6.68
CA ALA A 39 11.54 -14.96 6.60
C ALA A 39 10.08 -15.03 7.04
N ALA A 40 9.34 -16.07 6.60
CA ALA A 40 7.95 -16.27 7.01
C ALA A 40 7.83 -16.52 8.51
N LEU A 41 8.66 -17.41 9.08
CA LEU A 41 8.63 -17.71 10.51
C LEU A 41 9.03 -16.50 11.36
N ALA A 42 10.05 -15.74 10.94
CA ALA A 42 10.46 -14.52 11.66
C ALA A 42 9.36 -13.46 11.65
N LEU A 43 8.64 -13.32 10.53
CA LEU A 43 7.51 -12.38 10.45
C LEU A 43 6.33 -12.83 11.33
N LEU A 44 6.01 -14.13 11.35
CA LEU A 44 4.93 -14.68 12.19
C LEU A 44 5.25 -14.66 13.68
N ALA A 45 6.54 -14.68 14.04
CA ALA A 45 7.00 -14.60 15.42
C ALA A 45 7.00 -13.17 15.99
N ASP A 46 6.89 -12.15 15.15
CA ASP A 46 6.82 -10.75 15.59
C ASP A 46 5.35 -10.39 15.94
N PRO A 47 5.02 -10.22 17.24
CA PRO A 47 3.65 -9.92 17.68
C PRO A 47 3.15 -8.54 17.22
N ASP A 48 4.04 -7.64 16.81
CA ASP A 48 3.64 -6.30 16.36
C ASP A 48 3.17 -6.29 14.90
N VAL A 49 3.58 -7.27 14.08
CA VAL A 49 3.18 -7.36 12.67
C VAL A 49 1.65 -7.33 12.50
N PRO A 50 0.84 -8.16 13.20
CA PRO A 50 -0.62 -8.09 13.08
C PRO A 50 -1.20 -6.77 13.59
N LEU A 51 -0.58 -6.12 14.58
CA LEU A 51 -1.03 -4.82 15.10
C LEU A 51 -0.80 -3.72 14.06
N ARG A 52 0.40 -3.65 13.48
CA ARG A 52 0.76 -2.72 12.40
C ARG A 52 -0.13 -2.93 11.17
N ALA A 53 -0.31 -4.19 10.76
CA ALA A 53 -1.15 -4.55 9.62
C ALA A 53 -2.62 -4.15 9.84
N THR A 54 -3.16 -4.37 11.05
CA THR A 54 -4.53 -3.94 11.40
C THR A 54 -4.68 -2.42 11.31
N ARG A 55 -3.71 -1.67 11.85
CA ARG A 55 -3.73 -0.21 11.81
C ARG A 55 -3.69 0.32 10.38
N ILE A 56 -2.81 -0.22 9.54
CA ILE A 56 -2.70 0.15 8.12
C ILE A 56 -4.00 -0.20 7.38
N ARG A 57 -4.56 -1.38 7.63
CA ARG A 57 -5.85 -1.77 7.04
C ARG A 57 -6.95 -0.77 7.41
N GLN A 58 -7.02 -0.39 8.68
CA GLN A 58 -8.02 0.57 9.15
C GLN A 58 -7.88 1.92 8.45
N SER A 59 -6.66 2.46 8.31
CA SER A 59 -6.46 3.72 7.58
C SER A 59 -6.86 3.59 6.11
N MET A 60 -6.44 2.53 5.43
CA MET A 60 -6.78 2.32 4.01
C MET A 60 -8.29 2.17 3.78
N THR A 61 -9.01 1.51 4.69
CA THR A 61 -10.47 1.37 4.55
C THR A 61 -11.23 2.69 4.66
N THR A 62 -10.60 3.74 5.19
CA THR A 62 -11.21 5.07 5.33
C THR A 62 -10.93 6.01 4.15
N GLU A 63 -10.10 5.61 3.18
CA GLU A 63 -9.70 6.46 2.04
C GLU A 63 -10.77 6.63 0.95
N GLY A 64 -11.94 5.99 1.10
CA GLY A 64 -13.11 6.21 0.23
C GLY A 64 -13.07 5.51 -1.13
N GLY A 65 -11.90 5.03 -1.59
CA GLY A 65 -11.75 4.16 -2.75
C GLY A 65 -12.26 4.77 -4.06
N THR A 66 -12.73 3.92 -4.98
CA THR A 66 -13.21 4.34 -6.30
C THR A 66 -14.37 5.36 -6.26
N PRO A 67 -15.37 5.25 -5.37
CA PRO A 67 -16.41 6.28 -5.25
C PRO A 67 -15.84 7.67 -4.97
N HIS A 68 -14.94 7.79 -3.98
CA HIS A 68 -14.31 9.07 -3.68
C HIS A 68 -13.47 9.60 -4.85
N ALA A 69 -12.78 8.71 -5.59
CA ALA A 69 -12.05 9.10 -6.78
C ALA A 69 -12.97 9.64 -7.89
N ALA A 70 -14.17 9.06 -8.06
CA ALA A 70 -15.16 9.55 -9.02
C ALA A 70 -15.66 10.94 -8.62
N ASP A 71 -15.99 11.14 -7.33
CA ASP A 71 -16.43 12.43 -6.81
C ASP A 71 -15.37 13.53 -7.08
N LEU A 72 -14.09 13.21 -6.89
CA LEU A 72 -12.98 14.14 -7.17
C LEU A 72 -12.88 14.50 -8.67
N ILE A 73 -13.05 13.52 -9.56
CA ILE A 73 -13.03 13.77 -11.01
C ILE A 73 -14.24 14.64 -11.41
N GLU A 74 -15.44 14.31 -10.92
CA GLU A 74 -16.66 15.06 -11.23
C GLU A 74 -16.59 16.51 -10.74
N ALA A 75 -16.01 16.75 -9.56
CA ALA A 75 -15.79 18.10 -9.03
C ALA A 75 -14.89 18.96 -9.93
N GLU A 76 -13.87 18.37 -10.58
CA GLU A 76 -13.00 19.06 -11.54
C GLU A 76 -13.68 19.32 -12.90
N LEU A 77 -14.76 18.58 -13.22
CA LEU A 77 -15.51 18.71 -14.47
C LEU A 77 -16.69 19.68 -14.39
N LEU A 78 -17.11 20.09 -13.19
CA LEU A 78 -18.16 21.10 -13.03
C LEU A 78 -17.69 22.41 -13.70
N PRO A 79 -18.49 23.01 -14.61
CA PRO A 79 -18.09 24.26 -15.24
C PRO A 79 -17.84 25.30 -14.15
N ARG A 80 -16.65 25.93 -14.16
CA ARG A 80 -16.47 27.21 -13.47
C ARG A 80 -17.52 28.13 -14.04
N VAL A 81 -18.63 28.31 -13.32
CA VAL A 81 -19.70 29.23 -13.71
C VAL A 81 -19.02 30.59 -13.92
N PRO A 82 -18.93 31.11 -15.16
CA PRO A 82 -18.53 32.49 -15.33
C PRO A 82 -19.59 33.30 -14.58
N SER A 83 -19.18 34.20 -13.70
CA SER A 83 -20.10 35.16 -13.08
C SER A 83 -20.95 35.76 -14.18
N LEU A 84 -22.25 35.42 -14.21
CA LEU A 84 -23.17 36.01 -15.16
C LEU A 84 -23.20 37.52 -14.88
N PRO A 85 -23.09 38.39 -15.90
CA PRO A 85 -23.22 39.83 -15.68
C PRO A 85 -24.61 40.11 -15.09
N GLU A 86 -24.64 40.91 -14.02
CA GLU A 86 -25.88 41.41 -13.41
C GLU A 86 -26.69 42.17 -14.49
N CYS A 87 -27.97 41.80 -14.63
CA CYS A 87 -28.92 42.46 -15.55
C CYS A 87 -29.20 43.91 -15.17
#